data_AF-A0A975G202-F1
#
_entry.id   AF-A0A975G202-F1
#
_cell.length_a   1.000
_cell.length_b   1.000
_cell.length_c   1.000
_cell.angle_alpha   90.00
_cell.angle_beta   90.00
_cell.angle_gamma   90.00
#
_symmetry.space_group_name_H-M   'P 1'
#
loop_
_entity.id
_entity.type
_entity.pdbx_description
1 polymer ?
#
loop_
_entity_poly.entity_id
_entity_poly.type
_entity_poly.pdbx_seq_one_letter_code
_entity_poly.pdbx_strand_id
1 'polypeptide(L)'
;MNIVIEYDSSANSAPAGFKTAVQYAVNYIDHLVLNPVTVPIMFGFGQIDGQNLASDALGESSNNGNIESYSSLVQLLTTAAKSEPAVLSLSALPATDPTNGGRFWVTDAQAAVYGLGSEPGYTDPVDGFVSLSSSASFTYDPNARVVSGSYDAIGVLVHEITEALGRTSDLGTGKFEGYTLYSEMDMFRYSSSGVHQLSNTAGYFSVDGHTMLLPYNDPSNGGDAGDWGNAVSGDAFGAFTPSAQQENLSLTDLQELNLLGFNVNWGASEDFSGFGLSDLLWRTGDGTVELGLSQTGVNLPNIQNHNLGQIGLNWTIQGVGDFNQDAKADLLWRNSAGQVVLWESNSGSGFTGSHDIDLGTIGSNWTIEAVGDFNGDGKADVLWLNTAGQLIGWVSNPGASFTGFTNQAFATVASNYQIHGIGDFSGDGRSDILWRTTEGDVQLWLNNTGSGSGFSHLDLGVVGSGWTIEGVGDFNGDGKADILWINTSGEMITWQSLAGSGFAGTSDTEIGFAGAGWSIIGVGDYNGDRKADIALRSSSGDVHIWTSNQGVGFSGFTVHDLGLVGADWHLF
;
A
#
# COMPACT_ATOMS: atom_id res chain seq x y z
N MET A 1 -11.91 1.66 -0.43
CA MET A 1 -13.12 0.81 -0.55
C MET A 1 -14.01 1.08 0.64
N ASN A 2 -15.25 0.60 0.65
CA ASN A 2 -16.14 0.69 1.81
C ASN A 2 -16.82 -0.65 2.08
N ILE A 3 -16.24 -1.48 2.95
CA ILE A 3 -16.87 -2.72 3.40
C ILE A 3 -17.95 -2.39 4.43
N VAL A 4 -19.19 -2.79 4.14
CA VAL A 4 -20.30 -2.61 5.07
C VAL A 4 -20.39 -3.83 5.97
N ILE A 5 -20.09 -3.62 7.25
CA ILE A 5 -20.16 -4.68 8.27
C ILE A 5 -21.61 -4.97 8.62
N GLU A 6 -22.06 -6.18 8.30
CA GLU A 6 -23.28 -6.77 8.82
C GLU A 6 -22.96 -7.88 9.82
N TYR A 7 -23.83 -8.13 10.78
CA TYR A 7 -23.66 -9.23 11.73
C TYR A 7 -24.86 -10.14 11.68
N ASP A 8 -24.60 -11.45 11.58
CA ASP A 8 -25.65 -12.44 11.77
C ASP A 8 -25.99 -12.61 13.27
N SER A 9 -26.97 -13.47 13.57
CA SER A 9 -27.40 -13.70 14.94
C SER A 9 -26.37 -14.42 15.83
N SER A 10 -25.43 -15.18 15.25
CA SER A 10 -24.40 -15.94 15.97
C SER A 10 -23.37 -15.01 16.62
N ALA A 11 -23.09 -13.85 16.00
CA ALA A 11 -22.19 -12.82 16.53
C ALA A 11 -22.64 -12.25 17.90
N ASN A 12 -23.90 -12.46 18.31
CA ASN A 12 -24.37 -12.08 19.65
C ASN A 12 -23.74 -12.90 20.78
N SER A 13 -23.21 -14.09 20.45
CA SER A 13 -22.51 -14.97 21.38
C SER A 13 -21.00 -14.76 21.41
N ALA A 14 -20.48 -13.89 20.54
CA ALA A 14 -19.05 -13.68 20.38
C ALA A 14 -18.42 -12.99 21.60
N PRO A 15 -17.12 -13.24 21.87
CA PRO A 15 -16.36 -12.52 22.89
C PRO A 15 -16.39 -11.00 22.67
N ALA A 16 -16.23 -10.23 23.76
CA ALA A 16 -16.32 -8.77 23.71
C ALA A 16 -15.37 -8.10 22.70
N GLY A 17 -14.20 -8.70 22.44
CA GLY A 17 -13.22 -8.19 21.49
C GLY A 17 -13.53 -8.48 20.01
N PHE A 18 -14.44 -9.41 19.71
CA PHE A 18 -14.71 -9.88 18.34
C PHE A 18 -15.09 -8.74 17.39
N LYS A 19 -16.08 -7.92 17.77
CA LYS A 19 -16.56 -6.83 16.91
C LYS A 19 -15.50 -5.74 16.71
N THR A 20 -14.64 -5.52 17.70
CA THR A 20 -13.50 -4.59 17.58
C THR A 20 -12.46 -5.13 16.61
N ALA A 21 -12.16 -6.43 16.66
CA ALA A 21 -11.26 -7.07 15.70
C ALA A 21 -11.83 -7.05 14.27
N VAL A 22 -13.13 -7.31 14.10
CA VAL A 22 -13.83 -7.18 12.79
C VAL A 22 -13.70 -5.77 12.25
N GLN A 23 -14.03 -4.76 13.05
CA GLN A 23 -13.91 -3.36 12.62
C GLN A 23 -12.47 -3.01 12.24
N TYR A 24 -11.49 -3.50 13.00
CA TYR A 24 -10.08 -3.26 12.70
C TYR A 24 -9.66 -3.92 11.39
N ALA A 25 -9.98 -5.19 11.17
CA ALA A 25 -9.65 -5.92 9.95
C ALA A 25 -10.32 -5.28 8.71
N VAL A 26 -11.59 -4.86 8.84
CA VAL A 26 -12.30 -4.15 7.78
C VAL A 26 -11.66 -2.80 7.49
N ASN A 27 -11.39 -1.99 8.51
CA ASN A 27 -10.70 -0.71 8.30
C ASN A 27 -9.35 -0.94 7.62
N TYR A 28 -8.60 -1.95 8.06
CA TYR A 28 -7.31 -2.29 7.47
C TYR A 28 -7.42 -2.59 5.96
N ILE A 29 -8.45 -3.33 5.53
CA ILE A 29 -8.68 -3.64 4.12
C ILE A 29 -9.26 -2.43 3.36
N ASP A 30 -10.11 -1.61 3.98
CA ASP A 30 -10.70 -0.42 3.34
C ASP A 30 -9.65 0.66 3.02
N HIS A 31 -8.63 0.81 3.88
CA HIS A 31 -7.48 1.69 3.62
C HIS A 31 -6.50 1.07 2.62
N LEU A 32 -6.45 -0.26 2.56
CA LEU A 32 -5.65 -0.97 1.58
C LEU A 32 -6.23 -0.85 0.18
N VAL A 33 -7.52 -1.07 -0.01
CA VAL A 33 -8.10 -1.13 -1.36
C VAL A 33 -8.65 0.24 -1.75
N LEU A 34 -8.11 0.85 -2.81
CA LEU A 34 -8.45 2.18 -3.28
C LEU A 34 -9.71 2.22 -4.16
N ASN A 35 -10.25 1.07 -4.58
CA ASN A 35 -11.45 1.04 -5.42
C ASN A 35 -12.63 1.74 -4.69
N PRO A 36 -13.33 2.69 -5.35
CA PRO A 36 -14.44 3.42 -4.75
C PRO A 36 -15.75 2.62 -4.83
N VAL A 37 -15.74 1.40 -4.29
CA VAL A 37 -16.87 0.47 -4.29
C VAL A 37 -17.37 0.20 -2.87
N THR A 38 -18.63 -0.21 -2.75
CA THR A 38 -19.24 -0.62 -1.48
C THR A 38 -19.48 -2.11 -1.50
N VAL A 39 -18.99 -2.83 -0.48
CA VAL A 39 -19.03 -4.30 -0.42
C VAL A 39 -19.64 -4.74 0.90
N PRO A 40 -20.92 -5.13 0.96
CA PRO A 40 -21.52 -5.62 2.20
C PRO A 40 -21.02 -7.03 2.54
N ILE A 41 -20.48 -7.21 3.75
CA ILE A 41 -20.00 -8.51 4.24
C ILE A 41 -20.70 -8.85 5.56
N MET A 42 -21.19 -10.09 5.65
CA MET A 42 -21.87 -10.59 6.83
C MET A 42 -20.92 -11.39 7.74
N PHE A 43 -20.75 -10.91 8.97
CA PHE A 43 -19.86 -11.50 9.97
C PHE A 43 -20.61 -12.37 10.98
N GLY A 44 -20.11 -13.59 11.18
CA GLY A 44 -20.59 -14.57 12.16
C GLY A 44 -19.53 -14.99 13.18
N PHE A 45 -19.94 -15.77 14.18
CA PHE A 45 -19.05 -16.37 15.17
C PHE A 45 -19.46 -17.80 15.49
N GLY A 46 -18.65 -18.77 15.07
CA GLY A 46 -18.93 -20.20 15.12
C GLY A 46 -19.94 -20.68 14.08
N GLN A 47 -20.54 -19.75 13.32
CA GLN A 47 -21.42 -20.05 12.20
C GLN A 47 -21.14 -19.13 11.01
N ILE A 48 -21.30 -19.64 9.80
CA ILE A 48 -21.28 -18.90 8.54
C ILE A 48 -22.54 -19.24 7.75
N ASP A 49 -23.28 -18.22 7.32
CA ASP A 49 -24.58 -18.37 6.64
C ASP A 49 -25.53 -19.37 7.34
N GLY A 50 -25.58 -19.31 8.68
CA GLY A 50 -26.41 -20.18 9.51
C GLY A 50 -25.96 -21.65 9.61
N GLN A 51 -24.82 -22.03 9.04
CA GLN A 51 -24.17 -23.34 9.21
C GLN A 51 -23.04 -23.26 10.24
N ASN A 52 -22.80 -24.33 10.99
CA ASN A 52 -21.66 -24.38 11.91
C ASN A 52 -20.37 -24.52 11.13
N LEU A 53 -19.32 -23.83 11.59
CA LEU A 53 -17.97 -23.96 11.04
C LEU A 53 -17.45 -25.40 11.19
N ALA A 54 -16.56 -25.81 10.29
CA ALA A 54 -15.81 -27.05 10.43
C ALA A 54 -15.02 -27.08 11.75
N SER A 55 -14.89 -28.27 12.35
CA SER A 55 -14.34 -28.38 13.72
C SER A 55 -12.86 -28.02 13.85
N ASP A 56 -12.15 -28.01 12.74
CA ASP A 56 -10.72 -27.74 12.57
C ASP A 56 -10.44 -26.37 11.94
N ALA A 57 -11.47 -25.65 11.50
CA ALA A 57 -11.34 -24.30 10.94
C ALA A 57 -11.10 -23.25 12.04
N LEU A 58 -10.20 -22.30 11.77
CA LEU A 58 -10.01 -21.10 12.60
C LEU A 58 -10.94 -19.96 12.14
N GLY A 59 -11.10 -19.81 10.84
CA GLY A 59 -12.11 -18.98 10.19
C GLY A 59 -12.73 -19.74 9.03
N GLU A 60 -13.81 -19.20 8.48
CA GLU A 60 -14.40 -19.67 7.24
C GLU A 60 -15.01 -18.49 6.50
N SER A 61 -14.91 -18.52 5.18
CA SER A 61 -15.49 -17.53 4.29
C SER A 61 -16.43 -18.18 3.28
N SER A 62 -17.33 -17.37 2.72
CA SER A 62 -18.07 -17.72 1.52
C SER A 62 -18.44 -16.45 0.77
N ASN A 63 -18.81 -16.58 -0.50
CA ASN A 63 -19.13 -15.44 -1.34
C ASN A 63 -20.34 -15.74 -2.24
N ASN A 64 -21.05 -14.67 -2.59
CA ASN A 64 -22.00 -14.69 -3.69
C ASN A 64 -21.27 -14.28 -4.97
N GLY A 65 -21.84 -14.62 -6.12
CA GLY A 65 -21.17 -14.44 -7.39
C GLY A 65 -21.88 -15.11 -8.54
N ASN A 66 -21.27 -14.97 -9.70
CA ASN A 66 -21.72 -15.58 -10.94
C ASN A 66 -20.53 -16.06 -11.77
N ILE A 67 -20.83 -16.72 -12.89
CA ILE A 67 -19.81 -17.29 -13.77
C ILE A 67 -19.56 -16.46 -15.02
N GLU A 68 -18.29 -16.20 -15.29
CA GLU A 68 -17.81 -15.55 -16.51
C GLU A 68 -17.08 -16.51 -17.45
N SER A 69 -17.08 -16.15 -18.73
CA SER A 69 -16.23 -16.80 -19.73
C SER A 69 -14.78 -16.33 -19.60
N TYR A 70 -13.81 -17.16 -20.00
CA TYR A 70 -12.39 -16.74 -20.04
C TYR A 70 -12.18 -15.40 -20.76
N SER A 71 -12.79 -15.23 -21.93
CA SER A 71 -12.68 -13.99 -22.70
C SER A 71 -13.32 -12.79 -22.00
N SER A 72 -14.44 -13.00 -21.28
CA SER A 72 -15.06 -11.95 -20.48
C SER A 72 -14.14 -11.54 -19.34
N LEU A 73 -13.67 -12.53 -18.56
CA LEU A 73 -12.82 -12.30 -17.40
C LEU A 73 -11.53 -11.56 -17.77
N VAL A 74 -10.81 -12.03 -18.81
CA VAL A 74 -9.59 -11.34 -19.29
C VAL A 74 -9.87 -9.88 -19.66
N GLN A 75 -11.03 -9.59 -20.26
CA GLN A 75 -11.40 -8.22 -20.61
C GLN A 75 -11.70 -7.37 -19.37
N LEU A 76 -12.40 -7.92 -18.36
CA LEU A 76 -12.68 -7.24 -17.10
C LEU A 76 -11.38 -6.91 -16.36
N LEU A 77 -10.52 -7.90 -16.19
CA LEU A 77 -9.20 -7.74 -15.57
C LEU A 77 -8.34 -6.70 -16.32
N THR A 78 -8.32 -6.76 -17.66
CA THR A 78 -7.57 -5.77 -18.47
C THR A 78 -8.09 -4.34 -18.27
N THR A 79 -9.39 -4.19 -18.04
CA THR A 79 -10.01 -2.88 -17.79
C THR A 79 -9.72 -2.39 -16.37
N ALA A 80 -9.69 -3.31 -15.40
CA ALA A 80 -9.44 -3.03 -14.01
C ALA A 80 -7.96 -2.70 -13.73
N ALA A 81 -7.02 -3.41 -14.36
CA ALA A 81 -5.58 -3.26 -14.12
C ALA A 81 -5.10 -1.81 -14.23
N LYS A 82 -4.39 -1.36 -13.17
CA LYS A 82 -3.74 -0.04 -13.11
C LYS A 82 -2.22 -0.16 -12.98
N SER A 83 -1.76 -1.06 -12.12
CA SER A 83 -0.34 -1.29 -11.86
C SER A 83 0.37 -2.06 -12.98
N GLU A 84 1.68 -1.86 -13.11
CA GLU A 84 2.50 -2.58 -14.10
C GLU A 84 2.51 -4.10 -13.88
N PRO A 85 2.66 -4.65 -12.66
CA PRO A 85 2.58 -6.08 -12.44
C PRO A 85 1.27 -6.67 -12.96
N ALA A 86 0.13 -5.99 -12.75
CA ALA A 86 -1.16 -6.43 -13.29
C ALA A 86 -1.17 -6.44 -14.82
N VAL A 87 -0.73 -5.36 -15.46
CA VAL A 87 -0.67 -5.27 -16.93
C VAL A 87 0.26 -6.34 -17.54
N LEU A 88 1.44 -6.54 -16.95
CA LEU A 88 2.39 -7.57 -17.40
C LEU A 88 1.80 -8.96 -17.23
N SER A 89 1.17 -9.24 -16.09
CA SER A 89 0.54 -10.54 -15.81
C SER A 89 -0.53 -10.86 -16.83
N LEU A 90 -1.41 -9.90 -17.12
CA LEU A 90 -2.48 -10.08 -18.10
C LEU A 90 -1.94 -10.28 -19.52
N SER A 91 -0.80 -9.67 -19.85
CA SER A 91 -0.12 -9.90 -21.14
C SER A 91 0.51 -11.29 -21.26
N ALA A 92 0.85 -11.91 -20.11
CA ALA A 92 1.43 -13.26 -20.05
C ALA A 92 0.36 -14.37 -20.10
N LEU A 93 -0.92 -14.03 -19.87
CA LEU A 93 -2.00 -15.00 -19.92
C LEU A 93 -2.18 -15.64 -21.31
N PRO A 94 -2.62 -16.91 -21.38
CA PRO A 94 -2.84 -17.60 -22.65
C PRO A 94 -3.84 -16.88 -23.56
N ALA A 95 -3.51 -16.72 -24.84
CA ALA A 95 -4.44 -16.13 -25.82
C ALA A 95 -5.70 -16.99 -26.05
N THR A 96 -5.68 -18.25 -25.64
CA THR A 96 -6.81 -19.19 -25.71
C THR A 96 -7.13 -19.72 -24.32
N ASP A 97 -8.40 -19.90 -24.02
CA ASP A 97 -8.90 -20.46 -22.76
C ASP A 97 -8.12 -21.73 -22.33
N PRO A 98 -7.37 -21.68 -21.21
CA PRO A 98 -6.56 -22.81 -20.75
C PRO A 98 -7.40 -23.91 -20.08
N THR A 99 -8.68 -23.67 -19.81
CA THR A 99 -9.56 -24.56 -19.03
C THR A 99 -10.40 -25.51 -19.88
N ASN A 100 -10.27 -25.43 -21.21
CA ASN A 100 -11.06 -26.19 -22.19
C ASN A 100 -12.58 -25.95 -22.05
N GLY A 101 -12.99 -24.68 -21.98
CA GLY A 101 -14.40 -24.28 -21.92
C GLY A 101 -14.98 -24.25 -20.50
N GLY A 102 -14.12 -24.17 -19.49
CA GLY A 102 -14.53 -23.88 -18.12
C GLY A 102 -15.14 -22.49 -17.96
N ARG A 103 -15.57 -22.21 -16.74
CA ARG A 103 -16.15 -20.94 -16.34
C ARG A 103 -15.48 -20.48 -15.07
N PHE A 104 -15.35 -19.16 -14.96
CA PHE A 104 -14.67 -18.52 -13.86
C PHE A 104 -15.70 -17.96 -12.89
N TRP A 105 -15.64 -18.36 -11.64
CA TRP A 105 -16.42 -17.74 -10.58
C TRP A 105 -15.86 -16.35 -10.31
N VAL A 106 -16.73 -15.36 -10.47
CA VAL A 106 -16.48 -13.95 -10.15
C VAL A 106 -17.41 -13.62 -9.00
N THR A 107 -16.83 -13.23 -7.87
CA THR A 107 -17.63 -12.86 -6.69
C THR A 107 -18.36 -11.54 -6.91
N ASP A 108 -19.43 -11.29 -6.15
CA ASP A 108 -20.14 -10.01 -6.17
C ASP A 108 -19.20 -8.84 -5.80
N ALA A 109 -18.24 -9.08 -4.90
CA ALA A 109 -17.20 -8.11 -4.56
C ALA A 109 -16.27 -7.77 -5.74
N GLN A 110 -15.76 -8.78 -6.47
CA GLN A 110 -15.01 -8.60 -7.72
C GLN A 110 -15.86 -7.89 -8.77
N ALA A 111 -17.12 -8.29 -8.93
CA ALA A 111 -18.05 -7.69 -9.87
C ALA A 111 -18.28 -6.20 -9.57
N ALA A 112 -18.35 -5.80 -8.29
CA ALA A 112 -18.43 -4.39 -7.92
C ALA A 112 -17.20 -3.60 -8.43
N VAL A 113 -16.00 -4.15 -8.25
CA VAL A 113 -14.73 -3.59 -8.76
C VAL A 113 -14.73 -3.48 -10.29
N TYR A 114 -15.30 -4.45 -10.99
CA TYR A 114 -15.42 -4.46 -12.45
C TYR A 114 -16.55 -3.58 -13.00
N GLY A 115 -17.34 -2.94 -12.12
CA GLY A 115 -18.50 -2.14 -12.52
C GLY A 115 -19.71 -2.96 -12.95
N LEU A 116 -19.79 -4.24 -12.53
CA LEU A 116 -20.86 -5.18 -12.83
C LEU A 116 -21.89 -5.32 -11.69
N GLY A 117 -21.70 -4.69 -10.52
CA GLY A 117 -22.59 -4.86 -9.34
C GLY A 117 -24.06 -4.41 -9.50
N SER A 118 -24.49 -3.97 -10.69
CA SER A 118 -25.91 -3.75 -11.02
C SER A 118 -26.45 -4.73 -12.07
N GLU A 119 -25.58 -5.57 -12.63
CA GLU A 119 -25.94 -6.54 -13.66
C GLU A 119 -26.58 -7.79 -13.04
N PRO A 120 -27.51 -8.45 -13.75
CA PRO A 120 -28.17 -9.65 -13.23
C PRO A 120 -27.16 -10.74 -12.82
N GLY A 121 -27.26 -11.19 -11.57
CA GLY A 121 -26.38 -12.20 -10.99
C GLY A 121 -25.27 -11.65 -10.11
N TYR A 122 -25.15 -10.32 -9.98
CA TYR A 122 -24.24 -9.65 -9.04
C TYR A 122 -24.98 -8.61 -8.18
N THR A 123 -26.20 -8.95 -7.77
CA THR A 123 -27.11 -8.03 -7.05
C THR A 123 -27.57 -8.62 -5.74
N ASP A 124 -26.79 -9.54 -5.17
CA ASP A 124 -27.11 -10.09 -3.86
C ASP A 124 -27.02 -8.97 -2.80
N PRO A 125 -27.80 -9.05 -1.72
CA PRO A 125 -27.79 -8.01 -0.69
C PRO A 125 -26.49 -8.01 0.15
N VAL A 126 -25.71 -9.09 0.06
CA VAL A 126 -24.47 -9.34 0.77
C VAL A 126 -23.51 -9.94 -0.24
N ASP A 127 -22.31 -9.42 -0.35
CA ASP A 127 -21.33 -9.86 -1.35
C ASP A 127 -20.54 -11.08 -0.83
N GLY A 128 -20.38 -11.19 0.49
CA GLY A 128 -19.77 -12.36 1.12
C GLY A 128 -20.01 -12.51 2.62
N PHE A 129 -19.57 -13.63 3.16
CA PHE A 129 -19.74 -14.03 4.54
C PHE A 129 -18.40 -14.39 5.13
N VAL A 130 -18.18 -14.03 6.40
CA VAL A 130 -16.94 -14.29 7.12
C VAL A 130 -17.29 -14.73 8.54
N SER A 131 -16.58 -15.71 9.08
CA SER A 131 -16.78 -16.15 10.45
C SER A 131 -15.48 -16.54 11.12
N LEU A 132 -15.40 -16.31 12.43
CA LEU A 132 -14.35 -16.90 13.27
C LEU A 132 -14.90 -18.10 14.04
N SER A 133 -14.05 -19.10 14.23
CA SER A 133 -14.36 -20.27 15.03
C SER A 133 -14.70 -19.91 16.48
N SER A 134 -15.72 -20.57 17.02
CA SER A 134 -16.10 -20.44 18.43
C SER A 134 -15.34 -21.38 19.37
N SER A 135 -14.56 -22.31 18.81
CA SER A 135 -13.80 -23.32 19.57
C SER A 135 -12.32 -22.96 19.76
N ALA A 136 -11.79 -22.04 18.95
CA ALA A 136 -10.41 -21.59 19.04
C ALA A 136 -10.23 -20.45 20.06
N SER A 137 -9.02 -20.36 20.62
CA SER A 137 -8.63 -19.24 21.49
C SER A 137 -7.98 -18.16 20.66
N PHE A 138 -8.55 -16.96 20.68
CA PHE A 138 -8.02 -15.81 19.95
C PHE A 138 -7.58 -14.68 20.87
N THR A 139 -6.58 -13.92 20.42
CA THR A 139 -6.40 -12.52 20.84
C THR A 139 -7.11 -11.62 19.83
N TYR A 140 -7.83 -10.62 20.35
CA TYR A 140 -8.64 -9.69 19.55
C TYR A 140 -8.09 -8.25 19.62
N ASP A 141 -7.02 -8.03 20.38
CA ASP A 141 -6.46 -6.70 20.59
C ASP A 141 -5.52 -6.35 19.42
N PRO A 142 -5.82 -5.30 18.62
CA PRO A 142 -4.97 -4.89 17.52
C PRO A 142 -3.56 -4.48 17.95
N ASN A 143 -3.38 -4.07 19.21
CA ASN A 143 -2.07 -3.67 19.74
C ASN A 143 -1.33 -4.83 20.43
N ALA A 144 -1.96 -6.00 20.56
CA ALA A 144 -1.40 -7.17 21.22
C ALA A 144 -1.81 -8.47 20.50
N ARG A 145 -1.29 -8.63 19.28
CA ARG A 145 -1.58 -9.77 18.38
C ARG A 145 -0.74 -11.01 18.64
N VAL A 146 0.37 -10.89 19.37
CA VAL A 146 1.27 -12.00 19.74
C VAL A 146 1.01 -12.43 21.18
N VAL A 147 0.09 -13.38 21.40
CA VAL A 147 -0.29 -13.87 22.75
C VAL A 147 -0.12 -15.37 22.86
N SER A 148 0.67 -15.81 23.85
CA SER A 148 0.93 -17.24 24.11
C SER A 148 -0.37 -18.03 24.29
N GLY A 149 -0.59 -19.02 23.41
CA GLY A 149 -1.75 -19.91 23.45
C GLY A 149 -3.00 -19.38 22.77
N SER A 150 -2.90 -18.24 22.07
CA SER A 150 -4.00 -17.67 21.29
C SER A 150 -3.56 -17.42 19.84
N TYR A 151 -4.50 -17.56 18.92
CA TYR A 151 -4.34 -17.16 17.52
C TYR A 151 -4.65 -15.68 17.34
N ASP A 152 -4.08 -15.08 16.32
CA ASP A 152 -4.33 -13.69 15.93
C ASP A 152 -5.66 -13.57 15.18
N ALA A 153 -6.72 -13.11 15.85
CA ALA A 153 -8.04 -12.99 15.22
C ALA A 153 -8.05 -12.05 14.03
N ILE A 154 -7.23 -10.99 14.05
CA ILE A 154 -7.21 -9.98 12.98
C ILE A 154 -6.57 -10.57 11.73
N GLY A 155 -5.49 -11.34 11.88
CA GLY A 155 -4.86 -12.05 10.75
C GLY A 155 -5.83 -13.01 10.07
N VAL A 156 -6.52 -13.83 10.86
CA VAL A 156 -7.56 -14.74 10.33
C VAL A 156 -8.71 -13.97 9.70
N LEU A 157 -9.21 -12.89 10.32
CA LEU A 157 -10.27 -12.08 9.69
C LEU A 157 -9.83 -11.46 8.36
N VAL A 158 -8.58 -10.98 8.27
CA VAL A 158 -8.04 -10.45 7.01
C VAL A 158 -8.01 -11.54 5.94
N HIS A 159 -7.55 -12.75 6.28
CA HIS A 159 -7.61 -13.92 5.40
C HIS A 159 -9.03 -14.15 4.87
N GLU A 160 -10.00 -14.38 5.76
CA GLU A 160 -11.37 -14.73 5.38
C GLU A 160 -12.07 -13.59 4.61
N ILE A 161 -11.81 -12.32 4.97
CA ILE A 161 -12.37 -11.19 4.22
C ILE A 161 -11.82 -11.20 2.79
N THR A 162 -10.53 -11.41 2.59
CA THR A 162 -9.97 -11.43 1.22
C THR A 162 -10.47 -12.59 0.37
N GLU A 163 -10.77 -13.74 0.98
CA GLU A 163 -11.47 -14.83 0.28
C GLU A 163 -12.91 -14.46 -0.08
N ALA A 164 -13.64 -13.78 0.82
CA ALA A 164 -14.96 -13.25 0.52
C ALA A 164 -14.91 -12.20 -0.61
N LEU A 165 -13.80 -11.49 -0.76
CA LEU A 165 -13.53 -10.59 -1.88
C LEU A 165 -13.15 -11.32 -3.18
N GLY A 166 -12.90 -12.63 -3.16
CA GLY A 166 -12.60 -13.42 -4.34
C GLY A 166 -11.20 -14.01 -4.42
N ARG A 167 -10.39 -13.93 -3.36
CA ARG A 167 -9.15 -14.69 -3.18
C ARG A 167 -9.45 -16.18 -2.92
N THR A 168 -10.12 -16.85 -3.84
CA THR A 168 -10.48 -18.28 -3.73
C THR A 168 -9.95 -19.06 -4.92
N SER A 169 -9.83 -20.38 -4.78
CA SER A 169 -9.32 -21.28 -5.84
C SER A 169 -10.25 -22.49 -6.00
N ASP A 170 -10.78 -22.69 -7.21
CA ASP A 170 -11.74 -23.77 -7.52
C ASP A 170 -11.08 -24.97 -8.22
N LEU A 171 -10.04 -24.73 -9.03
CA LEU A 171 -9.18 -25.74 -9.69
C LEU A 171 -9.93 -26.82 -10.45
N GLY A 172 -11.06 -26.48 -11.05
CA GLY A 172 -11.85 -27.44 -11.81
C GLY A 172 -12.58 -28.48 -10.98
N THR A 173 -12.64 -28.32 -9.65
CA THR A 173 -13.25 -29.31 -8.75
C THR A 173 -14.77 -29.22 -8.72
N GLY A 174 -15.31 -28.00 -8.87
CA GLY A 174 -16.74 -27.70 -8.82
C GLY A 174 -17.48 -27.74 -10.16
N LYS A 175 -18.82 -27.72 -10.08
CA LYS A 175 -19.73 -27.55 -11.23
C LYS A 175 -20.81 -26.52 -10.91
N PHE A 176 -21.02 -25.56 -11.80
CA PHE A 176 -22.14 -24.62 -11.76
C PHE A 176 -22.75 -24.48 -13.15
N GLU A 177 -24.08 -24.53 -13.24
CA GLU A 177 -24.82 -24.49 -14.51
C GLU A 177 -24.31 -25.46 -15.60
N GLY A 178 -23.72 -26.58 -15.18
CA GLY A 178 -23.15 -27.60 -16.08
C GLY A 178 -21.71 -27.34 -16.55
N TYR A 179 -21.10 -26.22 -16.16
CA TYR A 179 -19.70 -25.87 -16.47
C TYR A 179 -18.75 -26.33 -15.36
N THR A 180 -17.52 -26.67 -15.74
CA THR A 180 -16.40 -26.80 -14.78
C THR A 180 -16.04 -25.43 -14.24
N LEU A 181 -15.94 -25.30 -12.92
CA LEU A 181 -15.60 -24.05 -12.25
C LEU A 181 -14.11 -23.88 -12.04
N TYR A 182 -13.63 -22.67 -12.26
CA TYR A 182 -12.33 -22.14 -11.89
C TYR A 182 -12.56 -20.80 -11.21
N SER A 183 -11.57 -20.31 -10.49
CA SER A 183 -11.53 -18.94 -9.97
C SER A 183 -10.60 -18.08 -10.83
N GLU A 184 -10.65 -16.77 -10.64
CA GLU A 184 -9.66 -15.86 -11.22
C GLU A 184 -8.23 -16.19 -10.77
N MET A 185 -8.04 -16.59 -9.52
CA MET A 185 -6.74 -16.91 -8.94
C MET A 185 -6.09 -18.14 -9.60
N ASP A 186 -6.90 -19.06 -10.12
CA ASP A 186 -6.41 -20.24 -10.86
C ASP A 186 -5.64 -19.84 -12.13
N MET A 187 -5.82 -18.62 -12.64
CA MET A 187 -5.08 -18.08 -13.79
C MET A 187 -3.64 -17.69 -13.44
N PHE A 188 -3.33 -17.50 -12.16
CA PHE A 188 -2.01 -17.09 -11.68
C PHE A 188 -1.27 -18.19 -10.92
N ARG A 189 -1.80 -19.42 -10.98
CA ARG A 189 -1.23 -20.62 -10.39
C ARG A 189 -0.42 -21.41 -11.41
N TYR A 190 0.85 -21.70 -11.11
CA TYR A 190 1.77 -22.40 -12.00
C TYR A 190 2.42 -23.62 -11.35
N SER A 191 2.74 -24.63 -12.17
CA SER A 191 3.49 -25.84 -11.74
C SER A 191 4.96 -25.77 -12.13
N SER A 192 5.26 -24.99 -13.16
CA SER A 192 6.59 -24.68 -13.66
C SER A 192 6.49 -23.48 -14.60
N SER A 193 7.64 -22.93 -14.98
CA SER A 193 7.74 -21.77 -15.88
C SER A 193 6.84 -21.91 -17.13
N GLY A 194 5.83 -21.06 -17.24
CA GLY A 194 4.86 -20.99 -18.34
C GLY A 194 3.75 -22.06 -18.32
N VAL A 195 3.66 -22.89 -17.29
CA VAL A 195 2.70 -24.01 -17.22
C VAL A 195 1.71 -23.82 -16.08
N HIS A 196 0.47 -23.46 -16.42
CA HIS A 196 -0.62 -23.29 -15.46
C HIS A 196 -0.91 -24.60 -14.71
N GLN A 197 -1.21 -24.47 -13.43
CA GLN A 197 -1.62 -25.55 -12.55
C GLN A 197 -3.12 -25.41 -12.27
N LEU A 198 -3.93 -26.07 -13.07
CA LEU A 198 -5.40 -26.01 -12.99
C LEU A 198 -5.99 -27.22 -12.24
N SER A 199 -5.20 -27.82 -11.35
CA SER A 199 -5.59 -29.01 -10.61
C SER A 199 -5.20 -28.90 -9.15
N ASN A 200 -5.84 -29.71 -8.32
CA ASN A 200 -5.67 -29.73 -6.86
C ASN A 200 -4.34 -30.38 -6.40
N THR A 201 -3.22 -29.87 -6.91
CA THR A 201 -1.86 -30.32 -6.57
C THR A 201 -0.95 -29.11 -6.39
N ALA A 202 0.19 -29.29 -5.72
CA ALA A 202 1.15 -28.22 -5.46
C ALA A 202 1.44 -27.32 -6.68
N GLY A 203 1.56 -26.02 -6.41
CA GLY A 203 1.86 -24.98 -7.39
C GLY A 203 2.51 -23.77 -6.72
N TYR A 204 2.62 -22.67 -7.45
CA TYR A 204 3.12 -21.39 -6.96
C TYR A 204 2.44 -20.22 -7.66
N PHE A 205 2.41 -19.08 -6.99
CA PHE A 205 1.93 -17.83 -7.53
C PHE A 205 3.00 -17.16 -8.39
N SER A 206 2.58 -16.69 -9.56
CA SER A 206 3.44 -15.99 -10.50
C SER A 206 2.65 -14.96 -11.28
N VAL A 207 3.14 -13.72 -11.25
CA VAL A 207 2.62 -12.61 -12.04
C VAL A 207 2.84 -12.88 -13.54
N ASP A 208 4.05 -13.28 -13.94
CA ASP A 208 4.46 -13.44 -15.34
C ASP A 208 4.45 -14.90 -15.84
N GLY A 209 4.04 -15.83 -14.98
CA GLY A 209 4.12 -17.28 -15.21
C GLY A 209 5.53 -17.87 -15.17
N HIS A 210 6.57 -17.07 -14.92
CA HIS A 210 7.96 -17.49 -14.95
C HIS A 210 8.68 -17.31 -13.61
N THR A 211 8.33 -16.25 -12.88
CA THR A 211 8.90 -15.83 -11.61
C THR A 211 8.08 -16.44 -10.47
N MET A 212 8.73 -17.26 -9.65
CA MET A 212 8.10 -17.81 -8.46
C MET A 212 8.12 -16.76 -7.34
N LEU A 213 6.95 -16.34 -6.88
CA LEU A 213 6.81 -15.42 -5.75
C LEU A 213 6.61 -16.21 -4.46
N LEU A 214 5.46 -16.86 -4.28
CA LEU A 214 5.18 -17.74 -3.14
C LEU A 214 4.61 -19.10 -3.58
N PRO A 215 4.92 -20.19 -2.86
CA PRO A 215 4.31 -21.49 -3.13
C PRO A 215 2.84 -21.47 -2.71
N TYR A 216 1.95 -22.02 -3.53
CA TYR A 216 0.57 -22.32 -3.12
C TYR A 216 0.52 -23.65 -2.39
N ASN A 217 -0.46 -23.77 -1.50
CA ASN A 217 -0.74 -24.96 -0.76
C ASN A 217 -1.29 -26.08 -1.66
N ASP A 218 -1.07 -27.30 -1.20
CA ASP A 218 -1.71 -28.50 -1.72
C ASP A 218 -2.82 -28.90 -0.74
N PRO A 219 -4.10 -28.75 -1.11
CA PRO A 219 -5.23 -29.07 -0.24
C PRO A 219 -5.27 -30.49 0.31
N SER A 220 -4.54 -31.44 -0.29
CA SER A 220 -4.37 -32.77 0.32
C SER A 220 -3.67 -32.72 1.69
N ASN A 221 -3.04 -31.59 2.04
CA ASN A 221 -2.36 -31.35 3.30
C ASN A 221 -3.17 -30.52 4.32
N GLY A 222 -4.40 -30.11 4.01
CA GLY A 222 -5.36 -29.57 4.99
C GLY A 222 -5.50 -28.06 5.09
N GLY A 223 -5.09 -27.29 4.08
CA GLY A 223 -5.46 -25.88 3.90
C GLY A 223 -6.13 -25.66 2.55
N ASP A 224 -6.57 -24.45 2.23
CA ASP A 224 -7.27 -24.18 0.99
C ASP A 224 -6.30 -24.08 -0.18
N ALA A 225 -6.82 -24.31 -1.40
CA ALA A 225 -5.97 -24.43 -2.57
C ALA A 225 -5.32 -23.10 -2.95
N GLY A 226 -5.93 -22.00 -2.52
CA GLY A 226 -5.48 -20.65 -2.76
C GLY A 226 -4.51 -20.09 -1.73
N ASP A 227 -4.24 -20.83 -0.67
CA ASP A 227 -3.39 -20.33 0.40
C ASP A 227 -1.91 -20.52 0.08
N TRP A 228 -1.04 -19.77 0.74
CA TRP A 228 0.38 -20.05 0.69
C TRP A 228 0.71 -21.37 1.38
N GLY A 229 1.62 -22.13 0.77
CA GLY A 229 2.04 -23.41 1.31
C GLY A 229 2.73 -23.27 2.68
N ASN A 230 2.79 -24.36 3.42
CA ASN A 230 3.22 -24.45 4.83
C ASN A 230 4.63 -23.91 5.14
N ALA A 231 5.43 -23.61 4.10
CA ALA A 231 6.74 -22.98 4.25
C ALA A 231 6.64 -21.48 4.56
N VAL A 232 5.50 -20.86 4.28
CA VAL A 232 5.18 -19.46 4.60
C VAL A 232 4.53 -19.42 5.98
N SER A 233 4.98 -18.50 6.84
CA SER A 233 4.54 -18.38 8.24
C SER A 233 4.55 -16.92 8.66
N GLY A 234 3.60 -16.50 9.50
CA GLY A 234 3.43 -15.10 9.88
C GLY A 234 2.74 -14.28 8.80
N ASP A 235 1.99 -14.95 7.94
CA ASP A 235 1.40 -14.44 6.73
C ASP A 235 -0.10 -14.72 6.75
N ALA A 236 -0.90 -13.68 6.55
CA ALA A 236 -2.34 -13.80 6.64
C ALA A 236 -2.91 -14.76 5.58
N PHE A 237 -2.28 -14.93 4.42
CA PHE A 237 -2.73 -15.83 3.35
C PHE A 237 -2.11 -17.23 3.47
N GLY A 238 -1.36 -17.51 4.55
CA GLY A 238 -0.79 -18.82 4.79
C GLY A 238 -1.83 -19.91 5.06
N ALA A 239 -1.59 -21.12 4.56
CA ALA A 239 -2.45 -22.29 4.76
C ALA A 239 -2.56 -22.74 6.22
N PHE A 240 -1.68 -22.23 7.09
CA PHE A 240 -1.64 -22.56 8.50
C PHE A 240 -1.28 -21.33 9.32
N THR A 241 -2.15 -20.95 10.24
CA THR A 241 -1.88 -19.91 11.23
C THR A 241 -1.30 -20.51 12.52
N PRO A 242 -0.03 -20.23 12.87
CA PRO A 242 0.51 -20.61 14.17
C PRO A 242 -0.10 -19.79 15.32
N SER A 243 -0.26 -20.42 16.48
CA SER A 243 -0.63 -19.67 17.70
C SER A 243 0.54 -18.84 18.21
N ALA A 244 0.27 -17.74 18.90
CA ALA A 244 1.27 -16.83 19.48
C ALA A 244 2.19 -16.19 18.43
N GLN A 245 1.63 -15.89 17.27
CA GLN A 245 2.27 -15.18 16.18
C GLN A 245 1.25 -14.20 15.59
N GLN A 246 1.76 -13.09 15.05
CA GLN A 246 0.96 -12.13 14.32
C GLN A 246 1.07 -12.48 12.83
N GLU A 247 -0.07 -12.55 12.16
CA GLU A 247 -0.13 -12.82 10.72
C GLU A 247 -0.37 -11.50 9.97
N ASN A 248 0.62 -11.09 9.16
CA ASN A 248 0.56 -9.85 8.39
C ASN A 248 0.30 -10.15 6.91
N LEU A 249 -0.16 -9.13 6.17
CA LEU A 249 -0.14 -9.24 4.72
C LEU A 249 1.31 -9.06 4.23
N SER A 250 1.77 -9.94 3.37
CA SER A 250 3.01 -9.77 2.61
C SER A 250 2.79 -8.92 1.37
N LEU A 251 3.87 -8.45 0.77
CA LEU A 251 3.85 -7.81 -0.55
C LEU A 251 3.21 -8.70 -1.64
N THR A 252 3.41 -10.01 -1.54
CA THR A 252 2.88 -10.97 -2.53
C THR A 252 1.36 -11.04 -2.44
N ASP A 253 0.80 -10.94 -1.24
CA ASP A 253 -0.65 -10.89 -0.99
C ASP A 253 -1.28 -9.69 -1.71
N LEU A 254 -0.58 -8.56 -1.72
CA LEU A 254 -1.08 -7.33 -2.33
C LEU A 254 -1.01 -7.41 -3.84
N GLN A 255 0.08 -7.98 -4.35
CA GLN A 255 0.20 -8.29 -5.77
C GLN A 255 -0.94 -9.19 -6.22
N GLU A 256 -1.25 -10.26 -5.47
CA GLU A 256 -2.38 -11.15 -5.75
C GLU A 256 -3.71 -10.38 -5.78
N LEU A 257 -4.05 -9.63 -4.72
CA LEU A 257 -5.28 -8.82 -4.69
C LEU A 257 -5.39 -7.84 -5.87
N ASN A 258 -4.29 -7.19 -6.21
CA ASN A 258 -4.22 -6.27 -7.34
C ASN A 258 -4.33 -6.98 -8.71
N LEU A 259 -3.87 -8.23 -8.84
CA LEU A 259 -4.17 -9.05 -10.02
C LEU A 259 -5.65 -9.41 -10.12
N LEU A 260 -6.36 -9.51 -9.00
CA LEU A 260 -7.80 -9.74 -8.93
C LEU A 260 -8.64 -8.45 -9.11
N GLY A 261 -7.99 -7.34 -9.52
CA GLY A 261 -8.64 -6.07 -9.83
C GLY A 261 -8.77 -5.09 -8.66
N PHE A 262 -8.40 -5.49 -7.45
CA PHE A 262 -8.39 -4.59 -6.29
C PHE A 262 -7.17 -3.69 -6.34
N ASN A 263 -7.35 -2.43 -6.75
CA ASN A 263 -6.29 -1.42 -6.71
C ASN A 263 -5.86 -1.24 -5.25
N VAL A 264 -4.64 -1.64 -4.94
CA VAL A 264 -4.09 -1.54 -3.59
C VAL A 264 -3.31 -0.25 -3.40
N ASN A 265 -3.41 0.32 -2.21
CA ASN A 265 -2.50 1.32 -1.70
C ASN A 265 -1.21 0.60 -1.31
N TRP A 266 -0.16 0.86 -2.08
CA TRP A 266 1.13 0.24 -1.88
C TRP A 266 1.92 0.84 -0.72
N GLY A 267 1.57 2.03 -0.23
CA GLY A 267 2.27 2.70 0.87
C GLY A 267 3.66 3.24 0.53
N ALA A 268 4.22 2.89 -0.63
CA ALA A 268 5.50 3.40 -1.13
C ALA A 268 5.32 4.70 -1.92
N SER A 269 5.93 5.80 -1.46
CA SER A 269 5.85 7.12 -2.10
C SER A 269 6.74 7.26 -3.35
N GLU A 270 7.78 6.43 -3.47
CA GLU A 270 8.75 6.44 -4.57
C GLU A 270 8.69 5.15 -5.41
N ASP A 271 7.52 4.52 -5.51
CA ASP A 271 7.35 3.31 -6.33
C ASP A 271 7.14 3.67 -7.81
N PHE A 272 8.23 3.85 -8.55
CA PHE A 272 8.19 4.08 -10.00
C PHE A 272 7.90 2.78 -10.78
N SER A 273 8.13 1.65 -10.12
CA SER A 273 7.99 0.31 -10.65
C SER A 273 6.54 -0.20 -10.66
N GLY A 274 5.71 0.28 -9.72
CA GLY A 274 4.37 -0.22 -9.45
C GLY A 274 4.35 -1.59 -8.76
N PHE A 275 5.47 -2.05 -8.18
CA PHE A 275 5.59 -3.33 -7.48
C PHE A 275 5.33 -3.24 -5.97
N GLY A 276 5.08 -2.03 -5.48
CA GLY A 276 4.78 -1.72 -4.10
C GLY A 276 5.98 -1.50 -3.19
N LEU A 277 7.09 -1.06 -3.77
CA LEU A 277 8.35 -0.81 -3.06
C LEU A 277 8.86 0.56 -3.42
N SER A 278 9.36 1.32 -2.44
CA SER A 278 10.09 2.56 -2.74
C SER A 278 11.35 2.22 -3.54
N ASP A 279 11.48 2.82 -4.71
CA ASP A 279 12.67 2.70 -5.55
C ASP A 279 13.68 3.82 -5.24
N LEU A 280 14.87 3.73 -5.85
CA LEU A 280 15.90 4.75 -5.70
C LEU A 280 16.04 5.57 -6.98
N LEU A 281 15.92 6.89 -6.88
CA LEU A 281 16.16 7.80 -7.99
C LEU A 281 17.53 8.48 -7.85
N TRP A 282 18.27 8.60 -8.96
CA TRP A 282 19.46 9.46 -9.00
C TRP A 282 19.59 10.25 -10.29
N ARG A 283 20.44 11.28 -10.24
CA ARG A 283 20.75 12.13 -11.38
C ARG A 283 22.25 12.36 -11.52
N THR A 284 22.77 12.10 -12.70
CA THR A 284 24.19 12.27 -13.04
C THR A 284 24.52 13.73 -13.38
N GLY A 285 25.80 14.08 -13.33
CA GLY A 285 26.29 15.45 -13.55
C GLY A 285 26.11 16.00 -14.97
N ASP A 286 25.74 15.16 -15.95
CA ASP A 286 25.33 15.57 -17.29
C ASP A 286 23.81 15.79 -17.42
N GLY A 287 23.06 15.56 -16.34
CA GLY A 287 21.63 15.79 -16.25
C GLY A 287 20.77 14.58 -16.62
N THR A 288 21.37 13.41 -16.88
CA THR A 288 20.62 12.16 -17.01
C THR A 288 20.02 11.77 -15.66
N VAL A 289 18.75 11.42 -15.68
CA VAL A 289 18.04 10.89 -14.50
C VAL A 289 17.98 9.38 -14.68
N GLU A 290 18.34 8.63 -13.66
CA GLU A 290 18.35 7.18 -13.65
C GLU A 290 17.61 6.66 -12.43
N LEU A 291 16.91 5.55 -12.61
CA LEU A 291 16.11 4.89 -11.60
C LEU A 291 16.72 3.52 -11.31
N GLY A 292 16.82 3.18 -10.02
CA GLY A 292 17.19 1.87 -9.54
C GLY A 292 15.99 1.15 -8.93
N LEU A 293 15.51 0.14 -9.65
CA LEU A 293 14.30 -0.60 -9.28
C LEU A 293 14.54 -1.68 -8.21
N SER A 294 13.61 -1.79 -7.27
CA SER A 294 13.50 -2.91 -6.33
C SER A 294 12.28 -3.76 -6.67
N GLN A 295 12.48 -4.96 -7.24
CA GLN A 295 11.38 -5.88 -7.58
C GLN A 295 11.08 -6.92 -6.49
N THR A 296 11.96 -7.07 -5.49
CA THR A 296 11.89 -8.15 -4.48
C THR A 296 12.30 -7.69 -3.08
N GLY A 297 12.15 -6.40 -2.76
CA GLY A 297 12.62 -5.80 -1.50
C GLY A 297 14.14 -5.70 -1.41
N VAL A 298 14.69 -5.64 -0.19
CA VAL A 298 16.07 -5.24 0.18
C VAL A 298 17.22 -6.16 -0.29
N ASN A 299 17.12 -6.77 -1.47
CA ASN A 299 18.21 -7.44 -2.17
C ASN A 299 18.67 -6.60 -3.38
N LEU A 300 19.54 -5.63 -3.12
CA LEU A 300 20.12 -4.75 -4.13
C LEU A 300 21.02 -5.35 -5.23
N PRO A 301 21.50 -6.62 -5.24
CA PRO A 301 22.28 -7.10 -6.38
C PRO A 301 21.54 -7.04 -7.74
N ASN A 302 20.24 -6.76 -7.73
CA ASN A 302 19.37 -6.69 -8.91
C ASN A 302 18.86 -5.28 -9.25
N ILE A 303 19.46 -4.19 -8.73
CA ILE A 303 19.11 -2.85 -9.22
C ILE A 303 19.34 -2.80 -10.73
N GLN A 304 18.24 -2.72 -11.48
CA GLN A 304 18.29 -2.41 -12.90
C GLN A 304 18.27 -0.89 -13.02
N ASN A 305 19.31 -0.32 -13.64
CA ASN A 305 19.36 1.10 -13.93
C ASN A 305 18.52 1.39 -15.17
N HIS A 306 17.54 2.26 -15.03
CA HIS A 306 16.70 2.72 -16.13
C HIS A 306 16.94 4.21 -16.36
N ASN A 307 17.33 4.58 -17.58
CA ASN A 307 17.53 5.97 -17.96
C ASN A 307 16.16 6.64 -18.21
N LEU A 308 15.81 7.63 -17.38
CA LEU A 308 14.53 8.34 -17.44
C LEU A 308 14.54 9.53 -18.43
N GLY A 309 15.66 9.74 -19.12
CA GLY A 309 15.88 10.88 -20.00
C GLY A 309 16.86 11.89 -19.41
N GLN A 310 16.97 13.03 -20.08
CA GLN A 310 17.90 14.09 -19.71
C GLN A 310 17.14 15.40 -19.55
N ILE A 311 17.29 16.02 -18.39
CA ILE A 311 16.77 17.36 -18.12
C ILE A 311 17.93 18.28 -17.75
N GLY A 312 17.86 19.56 -18.11
CA GLY A 312 18.96 20.50 -17.89
C GLY A 312 19.24 20.72 -16.40
N LEU A 313 20.50 20.92 -15.98
CA LEU A 313 20.89 21.11 -14.57
C LEU A 313 20.24 22.34 -13.90
N ASN A 314 19.59 23.21 -14.67
CA ASN A 314 18.78 24.32 -14.18
C ASN A 314 17.37 23.90 -13.70
N TRP A 315 17.02 22.62 -13.84
CA TRP A 315 15.80 22.00 -13.32
C TRP A 315 16.09 21.23 -12.04
N THR A 316 15.16 21.30 -11.10
CA THR A 316 15.19 20.56 -9.83
C THR A 316 13.90 19.78 -9.68
N ILE A 317 13.98 18.58 -9.10
CA ILE A 317 12.81 17.83 -8.64
C ILE A 317 12.18 18.63 -7.50
N GLN A 318 10.88 18.77 -7.51
CA GLN A 318 10.08 19.49 -6.52
C GLN A 318 9.16 18.57 -5.73
N GLY A 319 8.91 17.37 -6.25
CA GLY A 319 8.21 16.31 -5.54
C GLY A 319 8.04 15.07 -6.40
N VAL A 320 7.66 14.00 -5.72
CA VAL A 320 7.40 12.66 -6.25
C VAL A 320 6.00 12.26 -5.80
N GLY A 321 5.23 11.61 -6.66
CA GLY A 321 3.91 11.08 -6.30
C GLY A 321 3.11 10.66 -7.52
N ASP A 322 2.07 9.85 -7.34
CA ASP A 322 1.20 9.39 -8.43
C ASP A 322 0.15 10.45 -8.79
N PHE A 323 0.35 11.19 -9.88
CA PHE A 323 -0.58 12.25 -10.31
C PHE A 323 -1.71 11.72 -11.22
N ASN A 324 -1.65 10.46 -11.65
CA ASN A 324 -2.56 9.90 -12.66
C ASN A 324 -3.34 8.66 -12.23
N GLN A 325 -3.10 8.14 -11.02
CA GLN A 325 -3.63 6.91 -10.42
C GLN A 325 -3.31 5.63 -11.19
N ASP A 326 -2.11 5.53 -11.76
CA ASP A 326 -1.61 4.29 -12.35
C ASP A 326 -0.81 3.42 -11.36
N ALA A 327 -0.77 3.83 -10.09
CA ALA A 327 -0.03 3.22 -8.99
C ALA A 327 1.49 3.30 -9.17
N LYS A 328 1.98 4.31 -9.91
CA LYS A 328 3.40 4.62 -10.05
C LYS A 328 3.68 6.06 -9.64
N ALA A 329 4.84 6.26 -9.06
CA ALA A 329 5.35 7.59 -8.77
C ALA A 329 5.69 8.35 -10.06
N ASP A 330 5.32 9.63 -10.14
CA ASP A 330 5.73 10.57 -11.19
C ASP A 330 6.69 11.63 -10.63
N LEU A 331 7.33 12.42 -11.51
CA LEU A 331 8.25 13.49 -11.10
C LEU A 331 7.74 14.88 -11.45
N LEU A 332 7.62 15.74 -10.45
CA LEU A 332 7.35 17.16 -10.64
C LEU A 332 8.66 17.94 -10.69
N TRP A 333 8.92 18.61 -11.81
CA TRP A 333 10.13 19.39 -12.03
C TRP A 333 9.84 20.88 -12.09
N ARG A 334 10.79 21.69 -11.63
CA ARG A 334 10.77 23.14 -11.84
C ARG A 334 12.15 23.67 -12.20
N ASN A 335 12.20 24.63 -13.12
CA ASN A 335 13.45 25.31 -13.45
C ASN A 335 13.60 26.67 -12.77
N SER A 336 14.83 27.21 -12.83
CA SER A 336 15.18 28.52 -12.29
C SER A 336 14.42 29.71 -12.91
N ALA A 337 13.77 29.53 -14.06
CA ALA A 337 12.90 30.53 -14.68
C ALA A 337 11.44 30.43 -14.22
N GLY A 338 11.11 29.43 -13.41
CA GLY A 338 9.78 29.19 -12.85
C GLY A 338 8.89 28.28 -13.68
N GLN A 339 9.39 27.71 -14.78
CA GLN A 339 8.64 26.73 -15.56
C GLN A 339 8.51 25.43 -14.77
N VAL A 340 7.33 24.83 -14.78
CA VAL A 340 6.99 23.59 -14.08
C VAL A 340 6.59 22.55 -15.12
N VAL A 341 7.14 21.34 -15.02
CA VAL A 341 6.74 20.21 -15.87
C VAL A 341 6.50 18.97 -15.02
N LEU A 342 5.52 18.17 -15.40
CA LEU A 342 5.25 16.86 -14.81
C LEU A 342 5.76 15.77 -15.77
N TRP A 343 6.53 14.84 -15.23
CA TRP A 343 7.02 13.64 -15.89
C TRP A 343 6.25 12.43 -15.35
N GLU A 344 5.24 11.98 -16.10
CA GLU A 344 4.50 10.77 -15.78
C GLU A 344 5.33 9.51 -16.04
N SER A 345 5.24 8.53 -15.13
CA SER A 345 5.68 7.15 -15.34
C SER A 345 4.89 6.49 -16.48
N ASN A 346 5.50 5.54 -17.20
CA ASN A 346 4.80 4.76 -18.22
C ASN A 346 4.62 3.30 -17.78
N SER A 347 3.77 2.57 -18.52
CA SER A 347 3.74 1.10 -18.49
C SER A 347 5.09 0.51 -18.93
N GLY A 348 5.64 -0.41 -18.13
CA GLY A 348 7.01 -0.91 -18.28
C GLY A 348 7.97 -0.29 -17.26
N SER A 349 9.04 -1.02 -16.92
CA SER A 349 10.21 -0.57 -16.13
C SER A 349 10.97 0.63 -16.71
N GLY A 350 10.33 1.59 -17.37
CA GLY A 350 11.03 2.74 -17.92
C GLY A 350 10.15 3.90 -18.37
N PHE A 351 10.85 4.98 -18.71
CA PHE A 351 10.30 6.23 -19.21
C PHE A 351 10.91 6.49 -20.59
N THR A 352 10.20 6.24 -21.69
CA THR A 352 10.65 6.71 -23.02
C THR A 352 9.55 7.42 -23.80
N GLY A 353 9.75 8.73 -24.05
CA GLY A 353 9.28 9.38 -25.26
C GLY A 353 8.27 10.53 -25.15
N SER A 354 7.64 10.83 -24.00
CA SER A 354 6.64 11.92 -23.94
C SER A 354 6.39 12.53 -22.55
N HIS A 355 7.42 12.70 -21.71
CA HIS A 355 7.23 13.03 -20.30
C HIS A 355 7.17 14.53 -19.97
N ASP A 356 6.99 15.45 -20.92
CA ASP A 356 6.98 16.89 -20.61
C ASP A 356 5.55 17.45 -20.64
N ILE A 357 4.74 17.17 -19.62
CA ILE A 357 3.50 17.92 -19.44
C ILE A 357 3.86 19.31 -18.91
N ASP A 358 3.82 20.32 -19.79
CA ASP A 358 4.05 21.71 -19.41
C ASP A 358 2.88 22.25 -18.58
N LEU A 359 3.14 22.47 -17.30
CA LEU A 359 2.20 23.04 -16.34
C LEU A 359 2.28 24.58 -16.30
N GLY A 360 3.12 25.16 -17.16
CA GLY A 360 3.29 26.60 -17.33
C GLY A 360 4.42 27.18 -16.49
N THR A 361 4.49 28.52 -16.49
CA THR A 361 5.52 29.28 -15.76
C THR A 361 4.91 30.00 -14.58
N ILE A 362 5.34 29.63 -13.38
CA ILE A 362 4.89 30.22 -12.12
C ILE A 362 5.99 31.13 -11.57
N GLY A 363 5.59 32.36 -11.21
CA GLY A 363 6.50 33.40 -10.74
C GLY A 363 7.34 32.96 -9.54
N SER A 364 8.55 33.52 -9.44
CA SER A 364 9.51 33.21 -8.36
C SER A 364 9.05 33.65 -6.96
N ASN A 365 7.93 34.37 -6.87
CA ASN A 365 7.29 34.70 -5.61
C ASN A 365 6.49 33.51 -5.03
N TRP A 366 6.35 32.41 -5.77
CA TRP A 366 5.75 31.16 -5.34
C TRP A 366 6.80 30.05 -5.29
N THR A 367 6.74 29.21 -4.27
CA THR A 367 7.55 28.01 -4.04
C THR A 367 6.64 26.79 -3.96
N ILE A 368 7.09 25.66 -4.54
CA ILE A 368 6.48 24.36 -4.27
C ILE A 368 7.10 23.91 -2.96
N GLU A 369 6.29 23.71 -1.94
CA GLU A 369 6.76 23.27 -0.63
C GLU A 369 6.64 21.76 -0.46
N ALA A 370 5.65 21.13 -1.11
CA ALA A 370 5.46 19.69 -1.03
C ALA A 370 4.53 19.13 -2.12
N VAL A 371 4.50 17.81 -2.20
CA VAL A 371 3.55 16.97 -2.95
C VAL A 371 2.89 15.99 -1.97
N GLY A 372 1.60 15.71 -2.16
CA GLY A 372 0.82 14.77 -1.34
C GLY A 372 -0.66 14.81 -1.71
N ASP A 373 -1.45 13.81 -1.33
CA ASP A 373 -2.91 13.78 -1.58
C ASP A 373 -3.65 14.68 -0.59
N PHE A 374 -3.96 15.93 -0.95
CA PHE A 374 -4.64 16.87 -0.04
C PHE A 374 -6.17 16.80 -0.15
N ASN A 375 -6.74 16.07 -1.10
CA ASN A 375 -8.19 15.98 -1.30
C ASN A 375 -8.77 14.59 -0.95
N GLY A 376 -7.92 13.58 -0.76
CA GLY A 376 -8.25 12.21 -0.41
C GLY A 376 -8.77 11.39 -1.60
N ASP A 377 -8.43 11.77 -2.83
CA ASP A 377 -8.87 11.07 -4.03
C ASP A 377 -7.90 9.99 -4.52
N GLY A 378 -6.72 9.89 -3.91
CA GLY A 378 -5.64 8.96 -4.25
C GLY A 378 -4.61 9.52 -5.23
N LYS A 379 -4.73 10.78 -5.68
CA LYS A 379 -3.72 11.46 -6.49
C LYS A 379 -2.82 12.35 -5.66
N ALA A 380 -1.59 12.47 -6.11
CA ALA A 380 -0.71 13.54 -5.72
C ALA A 380 -1.26 14.91 -6.15
N ASP A 381 -1.26 15.84 -5.20
CA ASP A 381 -1.50 17.27 -5.40
C ASP A 381 -0.21 18.05 -5.13
N VAL A 382 -0.16 19.33 -5.48
CA VAL A 382 1.02 20.20 -5.24
C VAL A 382 0.69 21.33 -4.27
N LEU A 383 1.46 21.44 -3.20
CA LEU A 383 1.33 22.50 -2.20
C LEU A 383 2.24 23.68 -2.55
N TRP A 384 1.63 24.84 -2.76
CA TRP A 384 2.31 26.08 -3.13
C TRP A 384 2.22 27.12 -2.01
N LEU A 385 3.36 27.71 -1.66
CA LEU A 385 3.44 28.85 -0.74
C LEU A 385 3.99 30.08 -1.49
N ASN A 386 3.50 31.27 -1.16
CA ASN A 386 4.09 32.49 -1.70
C ASN A 386 4.74 33.37 -0.63
N THR A 387 5.51 34.36 -1.10
CA THR A 387 6.22 35.31 -0.23
C THR A 387 5.31 36.18 0.65
N ALA A 388 4.00 36.21 0.38
CA ALA A 388 3.01 36.87 1.22
C ALA A 388 2.35 35.91 2.24
N GLY A 389 2.80 34.64 2.29
CA GLY A 389 2.28 33.60 3.16
C GLY A 389 1.05 32.88 2.63
N GLN A 390 0.59 33.15 1.40
CA GLN A 390 -0.58 32.46 0.87
C GLN A 390 -0.23 31.02 0.53
N LEU A 391 -0.97 30.08 1.12
CA LEU A 391 -0.86 28.65 0.90
C LEU A 391 -2.03 28.18 0.03
N ILE A 392 -1.72 27.56 -1.11
CA ILE A 392 -2.71 27.01 -2.04
C ILE A 392 -2.33 25.58 -2.43
N GLY A 393 -3.34 24.75 -2.69
CA GLY A 393 -3.18 23.46 -3.37
C GLY A 393 -3.45 23.62 -4.86
N TRP A 394 -2.59 23.03 -5.69
CA TRP A 394 -2.94 22.56 -7.01
C TRP A 394 -3.45 21.14 -6.85
N VAL A 395 -4.77 21.00 -6.82
CA VAL A 395 -5.44 19.73 -6.60
C VAL A 395 -5.68 19.05 -7.94
N SER A 396 -5.26 17.80 -8.07
CA SER A 396 -5.39 17.04 -9.30
C SER A 396 -6.85 16.91 -9.71
N ASN A 397 -7.12 17.07 -11.01
CA ASN A 397 -8.47 16.92 -11.52
C ASN A 397 -8.93 15.45 -11.41
N PRO A 398 -10.22 15.19 -11.14
CA PRO A 398 -10.74 13.84 -10.93
C PRO A 398 -10.67 12.97 -12.20
N GLY A 399 -10.66 11.64 -12.00
CA GLY A 399 -10.64 10.61 -13.06
C GLY A 399 -9.30 9.88 -13.16
N ALA A 400 -9.22 8.76 -13.88
CA ALA A 400 -8.05 7.86 -13.88
C ALA A 400 -6.87 8.28 -14.79
N SER A 401 -6.73 9.58 -15.10
CA SER A 401 -5.59 10.11 -15.87
C SER A 401 -5.29 11.53 -15.44
N PHE A 402 -4.06 11.99 -15.65
CA PHE A 402 -3.72 13.39 -15.41
C PHE A 402 -4.36 14.29 -16.47
N THR A 403 -5.17 15.27 -16.03
CA THR A 403 -5.81 16.26 -16.91
C THR A 403 -5.52 17.70 -16.48
N GLY A 404 -4.58 17.88 -15.56
CA GLY A 404 -4.24 19.16 -14.96
C GLY A 404 -4.75 19.31 -13.52
N PHE A 405 -4.61 20.52 -12.98
CA PHE A 405 -4.95 20.87 -11.61
C PHE A 405 -6.08 21.90 -11.53
N THR A 406 -6.77 21.91 -10.39
CA THR A 406 -7.65 22.97 -9.94
C THR A 406 -7.03 23.68 -8.74
N ASN A 407 -7.08 25.02 -8.72
CA ASN A 407 -6.57 25.82 -7.60
C ASN A 407 -7.52 25.76 -6.40
N GLN A 408 -7.01 25.38 -5.25
CA GLN A 408 -7.70 25.41 -3.97
C GLN A 408 -6.94 26.32 -2.99
N ALA A 409 -7.62 27.32 -2.42
CA ALA A 409 -7.02 28.13 -1.37
C ALA A 409 -7.09 27.39 -0.04
N PHE A 410 -5.97 27.32 0.69
CA PHE A 410 -5.91 26.67 1.99
C PHE A 410 -5.84 27.68 3.13
N ALA A 411 -4.78 28.51 3.17
CA ALA A 411 -4.53 29.36 4.33
C ALA A 411 -3.64 30.57 4.01
N THR A 412 -3.44 31.40 5.02
CA THR A 412 -2.33 32.37 5.06
C THR A 412 -1.47 32.07 6.27
N VAL A 413 -0.20 31.78 6.03
CA VAL A 413 0.78 31.30 7.01
C VAL A 413 1.74 32.44 7.38
N ALA A 414 2.14 32.51 8.65
CA ALA A 414 3.15 33.45 9.09
C ALA A 414 4.54 33.03 8.58
N SER A 415 5.38 34.01 8.24
CA SER A 415 6.67 33.77 7.56
C SER A 415 7.73 33.04 8.40
N ASN A 416 7.49 32.82 9.68
CA ASN A 416 8.41 32.11 10.58
C ASN A 416 8.15 30.59 10.62
N TYR A 417 7.07 30.10 10.02
CA TYR A 417 6.79 28.68 9.91
C TYR A 417 7.33 28.11 8.61
N GLN A 418 7.97 26.95 8.71
CA GLN A 418 8.50 26.17 7.59
C GLN A 418 7.84 24.79 7.62
N ILE A 419 7.56 24.24 6.44
CA ILE A 419 7.06 22.86 6.32
C ILE A 419 8.24 21.92 6.53
N HIS A 420 8.06 20.92 7.37
CA HIS A 420 9.05 19.89 7.69
C HIS A 420 8.57 18.47 7.36
N GLY A 421 7.31 18.30 6.98
CA GLY A 421 6.81 17.02 6.50
C GLY A 421 5.35 17.08 6.09
N ILE A 422 5.00 16.19 5.17
CA ILE A 422 3.64 15.90 4.71
C ILE A 422 3.40 14.41 4.95
N GLY A 423 2.20 14.06 5.39
CA GLY A 423 1.79 12.68 5.59
C GLY A 423 0.38 12.63 6.18
N ASP A 424 -0.25 11.47 6.16
CA ASP A 424 -1.55 11.27 6.82
C ASP A 424 -1.32 10.98 8.32
N PHE A 425 -1.23 12.03 9.13
CA PHE A 425 -1.06 11.89 10.59
C PHE A 425 -2.39 11.57 11.28
N SER A 426 -3.52 11.77 10.59
CA SER A 426 -4.86 11.54 11.12
C SER A 426 -5.37 10.10 10.92
N GLY A 427 -4.87 9.42 9.87
CA GLY A 427 -5.35 8.13 9.39
C GLY A 427 -6.67 8.25 8.61
N ASP A 428 -6.90 9.36 7.90
CA ASP A 428 -8.13 9.60 7.14
C ASP A 428 -7.94 9.55 5.61
N GLY A 429 -6.76 9.18 5.16
CA GLY A 429 -6.35 9.08 3.77
C GLY A 429 -5.90 10.42 3.16
N ARG A 430 -5.87 11.52 3.91
CA ARG A 430 -5.41 12.83 3.42
C ARG A 430 -4.08 13.24 4.01
N SER A 431 -3.33 13.96 3.20
CA SER A 431 -2.10 14.63 3.59
C SER A 431 -2.37 15.81 4.53
N ASP A 432 -1.75 15.74 5.71
CA ASP A 432 -1.63 16.81 6.70
C ASP A 432 -0.27 17.53 6.57
N ILE A 433 -0.08 18.63 7.30
CA ILE A 433 1.14 19.45 7.20
C ILE A 433 1.82 19.61 8.57
N LEU A 434 3.06 19.13 8.68
CA LEU A 434 3.92 19.35 9.83
C LEU A 434 4.76 20.61 9.66
N TRP A 435 4.57 21.57 10.56
CA TRP A 435 5.28 22.83 10.57
C TRP A 435 6.29 22.89 11.71
N ARG A 436 7.40 23.59 11.48
CA ARG A 436 8.32 24.00 12.53
C ARG A 436 8.82 25.42 12.33
N THR A 437 9.03 26.12 13.42
CA THR A 437 9.66 27.45 13.41
C THR A 437 11.15 27.38 13.71
N THR A 438 11.89 28.44 13.40
CA THR A 438 13.31 28.57 13.78
C THR A 438 13.54 28.55 15.29
N GLU A 439 12.52 28.90 16.08
CA GLU A 439 12.55 28.85 17.54
C GLU A 439 12.24 27.45 18.10
N GLY A 440 11.87 26.51 17.23
CA GLY A 440 11.62 25.11 17.57
C GLY A 440 10.15 24.77 17.85
N ASP A 441 9.23 25.73 17.74
CA ASP A 441 7.79 25.47 17.85
C ASP A 441 7.32 24.55 16.73
N VAL A 442 6.62 23.47 17.07
CA VAL A 442 6.15 22.43 16.15
C VAL A 442 4.62 22.42 16.14
N GLN A 443 4.01 22.55 14.97
CA GLN A 443 2.56 22.56 14.79
C GLN A 443 2.17 21.53 13.73
N LEU A 444 1.17 20.69 14.01
CA LEU A 444 0.55 19.83 13.00
C LEU A 444 -0.76 20.45 12.52
N TRP A 445 -0.92 20.58 11.20
CA TRP A 445 -2.16 21.03 10.57
C TRP A 445 -2.86 19.83 9.93
N LEU A 446 -3.93 19.39 10.58
CA LEU A 446 -4.75 18.27 10.13
C LEU A 446 -5.76 18.71 9.08
N ASN A 447 -5.78 18.01 7.96
CA ASN A 447 -6.59 18.27 6.80
C ASN A 447 -7.99 17.67 6.95
N ASN A 448 -8.98 18.52 7.21
CA ASN A 448 -10.37 18.08 7.40
C ASN A 448 -11.24 18.36 6.16
N THR A 449 -10.64 18.47 4.97
CA THR A 449 -11.29 19.11 3.81
C THR A 449 -12.42 18.33 3.16
N GLY A 450 -12.73 17.10 3.63
CA GLY A 450 -13.93 16.34 3.23
C GLY A 450 -15.28 17.04 3.49
N SER A 451 -15.26 18.24 4.10
CA SER A 451 -16.43 19.10 4.33
C SER A 451 -16.23 20.60 3.98
N GLY A 452 -15.09 21.01 3.39
CA GLY A 452 -14.76 22.41 3.09
C GLY A 452 -13.25 22.70 2.99
N SER A 453 -12.80 23.96 2.94
CA SER A 453 -11.39 24.34 2.69
C SER A 453 -10.51 24.50 3.95
N GLY A 454 -10.67 23.65 4.98
CA GLY A 454 -10.10 23.91 6.32
C GLY A 454 -9.08 22.90 6.84
N PHE A 455 -8.02 23.43 7.46
CA PHE A 455 -7.13 22.70 8.37
C PHE A 455 -7.52 22.97 9.84
N SER A 456 -7.34 21.99 10.72
CA SER A 456 -7.34 22.18 12.18
C SER A 456 -5.92 22.08 12.71
N HIS A 457 -5.54 22.91 13.67
CA HIS A 457 -4.15 22.98 14.12
C HIS A 457 -3.98 22.34 15.51
N LEU A 458 -2.89 21.59 15.66
CA LEU A 458 -2.46 20.96 16.90
C LEU A 458 -1.05 21.44 17.26
N ASP A 459 -0.91 21.99 18.47
CA ASP A 459 0.37 22.41 19.03
C ASP A 459 1.10 21.22 19.64
N LEU A 460 2.26 20.87 19.08
CA LEU A 460 3.12 19.79 19.58
C LEU A 460 4.21 20.31 20.53
N GLY A 461 4.24 21.63 20.75
CA GLY A 461 5.18 22.29 21.64
C GLY A 461 6.52 22.62 20.99
N VAL A 462 7.49 22.98 21.84
CA VAL A 462 8.79 23.49 21.40
C VAL A 462 9.88 22.43 21.56
N VAL A 463 10.50 22.05 20.45
CA VAL A 463 11.67 21.16 20.42
C VAL A 463 12.92 21.99 20.16
N GLY A 464 13.90 21.91 21.07
CA GLY A 464 15.14 22.66 20.97
C GLY A 464 15.94 22.39 19.69
N SER A 465 16.78 23.34 19.30
CA SER A 465 17.60 23.29 18.08
C SER A 465 18.66 22.17 18.05
N GLY A 466 18.81 21.42 19.15
CA GLY A 466 19.63 20.21 19.19
C GLY A 466 19.03 19.02 18.44
N TRP A 467 17.76 19.12 18.03
CA TRP A 467 17.02 18.10 17.27
C TRP A 467 16.55 18.65 15.91
N THR A 468 16.63 17.84 14.87
CA THR A 468 16.11 18.09 13.53
C THR A 468 15.09 17.01 13.14
N ILE A 469 14.10 17.40 12.34
CA ILE A 469 13.15 16.47 11.71
C ILE A 469 13.80 16.06 10.40
N GLU A 470 13.97 14.76 10.18
CA GLU A 470 14.64 14.21 8.98
C GLU A 470 13.67 13.44 8.07
N GLY A 471 12.48 13.11 8.54
CA GLY A 471 11.48 12.44 7.72
C GLY A 471 10.15 12.23 8.43
N VAL A 472 9.18 11.82 7.63
CA VAL A 472 7.82 11.48 8.05
C VAL A 472 7.45 10.17 7.35
N GLY A 473 6.82 9.25 8.08
CA GLY A 473 6.39 7.96 7.54
C GLY A 473 5.81 7.07 8.63
N ASP A 474 5.05 6.03 8.27
CA ASP A 474 4.44 5.12 9.25
C ASP A 474 5.47 4.11 9.78
N PHE A 475 6.26 4.48 10.80
CA PHE A 475 7.30 3.59 11.34
C PHE A 475 6.74 2.44 12.17
N ASN A 476 5.45 2.47 12.54
CA ASN A 476 4.87 1.57 13.50
C ASN A 476 3.80 0.62 12.90
N GLY A 477 3.36 0.90 11.68
CA GLY A 477 2.40 0.12 10.90
C GLY A 477 0.94 0.31 11.33
N ASP A 478 0.58 1.45 11.93
CA ASP A 478 -0.81 1.75 12.34
C ASP A 478 -1.62 2.51 11.28
N GLY A 479 -1.03 2.74 10.10
CA GLY A 479 -1.62 3.45 8.98
C GLY A 479 -1.48 4.97 9.08
N LYS A 480 -0.69 5.50 10.03
CA LYS A 480 -0.47 6.93 10.19
C LYS A 480 0.98 7.31 10.07
N ALA A 481 1.20 8.50 9.55
CA ALA A 481 2.50 9.12 9.53
C ALA A 481 3.01 9.39 10.95
N ASP A 482 4.25 9.00 11.22
CA ASP A 482 5.04 9.33 12.41
C ASP A 482 6.16 10.31 12.04
N ILE A 483 6.80 10.96 13.02
CA ILE A 483 7.89 11.95 12.80
C ILE A 483 9.24 11.36 13.20
N LEU A 484 10.20 11.34 12.28
CA LEU A 484 11.59 10.95 12.55
C LEU A 484 12.43 12.16 12.96
N TRP A 485 13.00 12.09 14.16
CA TRP A 485 13.90 13.09 14.71
C TRP A 485 15.30 12.53 14.84
N ILE A 486 16.31 13.38 14.61
CA ILE A 486 17.70 13.11 14.96
C ILE A 486 18.26 14.26 15.78
N ASN A 487 19.14 13.97 16.74
CA ASN A 487 19.87 15.01 17.45
C ASN A 487 21.30 15.18 16.95
N THR A 488 21.94 16.26 17.38
CA THR A 488 23.34 16.58 17.03
C THR A 488 24.36 15.51 17.41
N SER A 489 24.02 14.58 18.32
CA SER A 489 24.87 13.45 18.62
C SER A 489 24.70 12.30 17.63
N GLY A 490 23.57 12.21 16.93
CA GLY A 490 23.22 11.14 16.00
C GLY A 490 22.18 10.16 16.54
N GLU A 491 21.65 10.42 17.75
CA GLU A 491 20.52 9.67 18.33
C GLU A 491 19.25 9.97 17.55
N MET A 492 18.52 8.92 17.20
CA MET A 492 17.28 9.01 16.46
C MET A 492 16.11 8.56 17.33
N ILE A 493 14.99 9.26 17.21
CA ILE A 493 13.72 8.92 17.86
C ILE A 493 12.57 9.09 16.89
N THR A 494 11.47 8.38 17.12
CA THR A 494 10.20 8.65 16.44
C THR A 494 9.18 9.27 17.39
N TRP A 495 8.37 10.19 16.89
CA TRP A 495 7.13 10.64 17.54
C TRP A 495 5.94 10.01 16.83
N GLN A 496 5.23 9.14 17.55
CA GLN A 496 4.14 8.37 16.98
C GLN A 496 2.80 9.10 17.04
N SER A 497 2.04 9.03 15.95
CA SER A 497 0.65 9.47 15.90
C SER A 497 -0.23 8.55 16.77
N LEU A 498 -1.27 9.08 17.44
CA LEU A 498 -2.21 8.27 18.23
C LEU A 498 -3.55 8.09 17.53
N ALA A 499 -4.39 7.21 18.05
CA ALA A 499 -5.81 7.15 17.70
C ALA A 499 -6.51 8.51 17.91
N GLY A 500 -7.05 9.10 16.83
CA GLY A 500 -7.66 10.43 16.81
C GLY A 500 -6.69 11.54 16.39
N SER A 501 -7.01 12.80 16.71
CA SER A 501 -6.22 13.99 16.32
C SER A 501 -5.09 14.31 17.31
N GLY A 502 -4.43 13.30 17.89
CA GLY A 502 -3.45 13.51 18.96
C GLY A 502 -2.14 12.81 18.65
N PHE A 503 -1.03 13.35 19.14
CA PHE A 503 0.20 12.59 19.32
C PHE A 503 0.29 12.13 20.76
N ALA A 504 0.95 10.99 20.99
CA ALA A 504 1.46 10.69 22.29
C ALA A 504 2.56 11.71 22.51
N GLY A 505 2.28 12.75 23.30
CA GLY A 505 3.36 13.60 23.78
C GLY A 505 4.46 12.69 24.34
N THR A 506 5.63 12.73 23.70
CA THR A 506 6.93 12.32 24.27
C THR A 506 7.18 10.83 24.55
N SER A 507 6.52 9.88 23.89
CA SER A 507 7.11 8.52 23.87
C SER A 507 8.22 8.47 22.82
N ASP A 508 9.35 9.09 23.16
CA ASP A 508 10.60 8.95 22.42
C ASP A 508 10.90 7.46 22.34
N THR A 509 10.62 6.86 21.19
CA THR A 509 11.10 5.50 20.96
C THR A 509 12.50 5.67 20.43
N GLU A 510 13.52 5.40 21.26
CA GLU A 510 14.91 5.37 20.80
C GLU A 510 15.02 4.28 19.73
N ILE A 511 15.26 4.69 18.49
CA ILE A 511 15.29 3.78 17.35
C ILE A 511 16.71 3.42 16.93
N GLY A 512 17.71 4.13 17.47
CA GLY A 512 19.12 3.83 17.29
C GLY A 512 19.96 5.09 17.10
N PHE A 513 21.13 4.88 16.50
CA PHE A 513 22.14 5.92 16.35
C PHE A 513 22.78 5.83 14.97
N ALA A 514 22.62 6.85 14.13
CA ALA A 514 23.13 6.83 12.76
C ALA A 514 24.66 6.66 12.69
N GLY A 515 25.38 6.94 13.77
CA GLY A 515 26.84 6.83 13.81
C GLY A 515 27.50 8.06 13.19
N ALA A 516 28.69 8.42 13.68
CA ALA A 516 29.40 9.58 13.16
C ALA A 516 29.72 9.41 11.67
N GLY A 517 29.29 10.36 10.84
CA GLY A 517 29.55 10.36 9.40
C GLY A 517 28.50 9.65 8.55
N TRP A 518 27.33 9.34 9.10
CA TRP A 518 26.15 8.92 8.34
C TRP A 518 25.10 10.04 8.30
N SER A 519 24.34 10.08 7.22
CA SER A 519 23.18 10.96 7.02
C SER A 519 21.98 10.13 6.57
N ILE A 520 20.80 10.47 7.05
CA ILE A 520 19.54 9.97 6.47
C ILE A 520 19.41 10.58 5.08
N ILE A 521 19.05 9.74 4.11
CA ILE A 521 18.90 10.12 2.71
C ILE A 521 17.52 9.77 2.15
N GLY A 522 16.69 9.05 2.92
CA GLY A 522 15.33 8.69 2.53
C GLY A 522 14.58 8.02 3.67
N VAL A 523 13.26 8.18 3.65
CA VAL A 523 12.29 7.47 4.48
C VAL A 523 11.21 6.96 3.52
N GLY A 524 10.92 5.67 3.56
CA GLY A 524 9.97 5.02 2.64
C GLY A 524 9.91 3.52 2.92
N ASP A 525 8.97 2.80 2.34
CA ASP A 525 8.85 1.34 2.54
C ASP A 525 9.76 0.59 1.54
N TYR A 526 10.93 0.16 1.99
CA TYR A 526 11.94 -0.48 1.14
C TYR A 526 11.84 -2.02 1.17
N ASN A 527 11.02 -2.59 2.06
CA ASN A 527 10.85 -4.04 2.21
C ASN A 527 9.43 -4.55 1.92
N GLY A 528 8.46 -3.64 1.77
CA GLY A 528 7.07 -3.90 1.46
C GLY A 528 6.22 -4.35 2.64
N ASP A 529 6.67 -4.08 3.87
CA ASP A 529 5.92 -4.42 5.09
C ASP A 529 4.99 -3.30 5.58
N ARG A 530 4.88 -2.24 4.77
CA ARG A 530 4.10 -1.01 4.98
C ARG A 530 4.53 -0.18 6.16
N LYS A 531 5.72 -0.44 6.67
CA LYS A 531 6.36 0.48 7.57
C LYS A 531 7.35 1.32 6.82
N ALA A 532 7.46 2.55 7.25
CA ALA A 532 8.56 3.40 6.86
C ALA A 532 9.88 2.77 7.35
N ASP A 533 10.81 2.62 6.42
CA ASP A 533 12.19 2.25 6.64
C ASP A 533 13.07 3.49 6.50
N ILE A 534 14.36 3.36 6.83
CA ILE A 534 15.32 4.47 6.74
C ILE A 534 16.47 4.10 5.81
N ALA A 535 16.69 4.90 4.77
CA ALA A 535 17.90 4.85 3.97
C ALA A 535 18.96 5.78 4.57
N LEU A 536 20.15 5.24 4.87
CA LEU A 536 21.29 6.00 5.36
C LEU A 536 22.46 5.93 4.41
N ARG A 537 23.21 7.03 4.31
CA ARG A 537 24.46 7.11 3.55
C ARG A 537 25.60 7.57 4.43
N SER A 538 26.73 6.88 4.33
CA SER A 538 27.97 7.31 4.96
C SER A 538 28.71 8.36 4.13
N SER A 539 29.59 9.10 4.78
CA SER A 539 30.52 10.03 4.12
C SER A 539 31.51 9.35 3.16
N SER A 540 31.72 8.03 3.27
CA SER A 540 32.48 7.21 2.31
C SER A 540 31.65 6.77 1.10
N GLY A 541 30.33 6.93 1.14
CA GLY A 541 29.40 6.55 0.09
C GLY A 541 28.71 5.20 0.31
N ASP A 542 28.99 4.49 1.41
CA ASP A 542 28.25 3.28 1.78
C ASP A 542 26.78 3.61 2.05
N VAL A 543 25.86 2.76 1.59
CA VAL A 543 24.42 2.90 1.82
C VAL A 543 23.91 1.74 2.67
N HIS A 544 23.07 2.03 3.65
CA HIS A 544 22.34 1.02 4.43
C HIS A 544 20.84 1.29 4.34
N ILE A 545 20.02 0.23 4.25
CA ILE A 545 18.59 0.31 4.57
C ILE A 545 18.39 -0.27 5.96
N TRP A 546 17.71 0.49 6.82
CA TRP A 546 17.24 0.05 8.12
C TRP A 546 15.76 -0.23 8.00
N THR A 547 15.41 -1.51 7.94
CA THR A 547 14.02 -1.95 7.80
C THR A 547 13.33 -2.03 9.14
N SER A 548 12.16 -1.42 9.26
CA SER A 548 11.36 -1.47 10.48
C SER A 548 11.01 -2.93 10.78
N ASN A 549 11.17 -3.36 12.03
CA ASN A 549 10.90 -4.75 12.39
C ASN A 549 9.39 -5.09 12.33
N GLN A 550 9.08 -6.32 11.92
CA GLN A 550 7.74 -6.86 11.70
C GLN A 550 6.81 -6.80 12.94
N GLY A 551 5.51 -6.58 12.74
CA GLY A 551 4.46 -6.52 13.79
C GLY A 551 3.73 -5.16 13.83
N VAL A 552 2.84 -4.88 14.80
CA VAL A 552 2.35 -3.49 15.06
C VAL A 552 3.19 -2.86 16.18
N GLY A 553 3.55 -1.59 16.04
CA GLY A 553 4.48 -0.90 16.94
C GLY A 553 5.94 -0.91 16.47
N PHE A 554 6.78 -0.11 17.13
CA PHE A 554 8.21 -0.04 16.83
C PHE A 554 9.02 -1.01 17.70
N SER A 555 9.76 -1.93 17.08
CA SER A 555 10.60 -2.91 17.78
C SER A 555 12.07 -2.91 17.33
N GLY A 556 12.52 -1.82 16.72
CA GLY A 556 13.88 -1.66 16.19
C GLY A 556 13.93 -1.80 14.67
N PHE A 557 15.16 -1.81 14.16
CA PHE A 557 15.45 -1.99 12.74
C PHE A 557 16.30 -3.24 12.47
N THR A 558 16.14 -3.82 11.29
CA THR A 558 17.11 -4.74 10.69
C THR A 558 17.96 -3.97 9.70
N VAL A 559 19.29 -4.07 9.82
CA VAL A 559 20.22 -3.33 8.94
C VAL A 559 20.61 -4.20 7.75
N HIS A 560 20.39 -3.67 6.56
CA HIS A 560 20.81 -4.24 5.29
C HIS A 560 21.93 -3.39 4.70
N ASP A 561 23.13 -3.95 4.61
CA ASP A 561 24.28 -3.29 3.99
C ASP A 561 24.22 -3.43 2.46
N LEU A 562 24.18 -2.30 1.78
CA LEU A 562 24.08 -2.19 0.34
C LEU A 562 25.43 -1.95 -0.34
N GLY A 563 26.48 -1.68 0.45
CA GLY A 563 27.82 -1.40 -0.01
C GLY A 563 28.04 0.02 -0.53
N LEU A 564 29.20 0.24 -1.15
CA LEU A 564 29.65 1.53 -1.66
C LEU A 564 28.86 1.97 -2.91
N VAL A 565 28.22 3.12 -2.80
CA VAL A 565 27.52 3.79 -3.88
C VAL A 565 28.23 5.12 -4.19
N GLY A 566 28.67 5.28 -5.45
CA GLY A 566 29.59 6.34 -5.88
C GLY A 566 29.14 7.77 -5.52
N ALA A 567 30.09 8.70 -5.34
CA ALA A 567 29.82 10.08 -4.92
C ALA A 567 28.91 10.89 -5.88
N ASP A 568 28.69 10.40 -7.10
CA ASP A 568 27.85 11.03 -8.13
C ASP A 568 26.35 10.72 -7.96
N TRP A 569 25.96 10.05 -6.88
CA TRP A 569 24.57 9.74 -6.54
C TRP A 569 23.98 10.84 -5.67
N HIS A 570 22.94 11.49 -6.19
CA HIS A 570 21.97 12.27 -5.42
C HIS A 570 20.74 11.39 -5.27
N LEU A 571 20.52 10.81 -4.10
CA LEU A 571 19.28 10.11 -3.78
C LEU A 571 18.17 11.15 -3.67
N PHE A 572 17.03 10.88 -4.29
CA PHE A 572 15.79 11.62 -4.09
C PHE A 572 14.75 10.71 -3.50
#